data_AF-A0A0J8YDF0-F1
#
_entry.id   AF-A0A0J8YDF0-F1
#
_cell.length_a   1.000
_cell.length_b   1.000
_cell.length_c   1.000
_cell.angle_alpha   90.00
_cell.angle_beta   90.00
_cell.angle_gamma   90.00
#
_symmetry.space_group_name_H-M   'P 1'
#
loop_
_entity.id
_entity.type
_entity.pdbx_description
1 polymer ?
#
loop_
_entity_poly.entity_id
_entity_poly.type
_entity_poly.pdbx_seq_one_letter_code
_entity_poly.pdbx_strand_id
1 'polypeptide(L)' 'MAFPSPAIDYVEARLTPNSLMHINQSSIIIPTDEGYAVAEPGYKVKKGRTVLLDVNGKLMFAEVGYGKFKTNDGI' A
#
# COMPACT_ATOMS: atom_id res chain seq x y z
N MET A 1 -12.94 -29.15 -39.65
CA MET A 1 -12.37 -28.90 -38.31
C MET A 1 -11.88 -27.46 -38.31
N ALA A 2 -12.54 -26.56 -37.60
CA ALA A 2 -12.18 -25.14 -37.55
C ALA A 2 -11.13 -24.91 -36.47
N PHE A 3 -10.06 -24.18 -36.80
CA PHE A 3 -9.05 -23.74 -35.84
C PHE A 3 -9.73 -22.77 -34.86
N PRO A 4 -9.81 -23.07 -33.56
CA PRO A 4 -10.33 -22.09 -32.61
C PRO A 4 -9.43 -20.86 -32.69
N SER A 5 -10.01 -19.72 -33.07
CA SER A 5 -9.25 -18.49 -33.25
C SER A 5 -8.51 -18.13 -31.94
N PRO A 6 -7.19 -17.84 -31.99
CA PRO A 6 -6.39 -17.47 -30.81
C PRO A 6 -6.89 -16.22 -30.06
N ALA A 7 -7.85 -15.51 -30.64
CA ALA A 7 -8.42 -14.28 -30.11
C ALA A 7 -9.18 -14.45 -28.78
N ILE A 8 -9.53 -15.69 -28.38
CA ILE A 8 -10.15 -15.95 -27.06
C ILE A 8 -9.12 -15.94 -25.92
N ASP A 9 -7.84 -16.21 -26.20
CA ASP A 9 -6.81 -16.28 -25.16
C ASP A 9 -6.29 -14.89 -24.72
N TYR A 10 -6.66 -13.82 -25.43
CA TYR A 10 -6.34 -12.45 -25.03
C TYR A 10 -7.57 -11.79 -24.38
N VAL A 11 -7.89 -12.21 -23.16
CA VAL A 11 -8.76 -11.45 -22.26
C VAL A 11 -7.86 -10.56 -21.41
N GLU A 12 -7.64 -9.32 -21.86
CA GLU A 12 -6.92 -8.33 -21.08
C GLU A 12 -7.70 -7.99 -19.80
N ALA A 13 -7.05 -8.17 -18.64
CA ALA A 13 -7.62 -7.71 -17.39
C ALA A 13 -7.58 -6.18 -17.36
N ARG A 14 -8.72 -5.55 -17.07
CA ARG A 14 -8.79 -4.09 -16.91
C ARG A 14 -7.81 -3.65 -15.82
N LEU A 15 -6.87 -2.79 -16.17
CA LEU A 15 -5.97 -2.18 -15.21
C LEU A 15 -6.79 -1.32 -14.24
N THR A 16 -6.71 -1.66 -12.95
CA THR A 16 -7.35 -0.91 -11.87
C THR A 16 -6.30 -0.39 -10.90
N PRO A 17 -6.57 0.70 -10.17
CA PRO A 17 -5.68 1.15 -9.08
C PRO A 17 -5.40 0.03 -8.07
N ASN A 18 -6.40 -0.80 -7.78
CA ASN A 18 -6.25 -1.99 -6.93
C ASN A 18 -5.24 -3.00 -7.50
N SER A 19 -5.31 -3.29 -8.81
CA SER A 19 -4.36 -4.21 -9.45
C SER A 19 -2.94 -3.65 -9.55
N LEU A 20 -2.79 -2.32 -9.65
CA LEU A 20 -1.49 -1.65 -9.71
C LEU A 20 -0.82 -1.52 -8.33
N MET A 21 -1.61 -1.16 -7.32
CA MET A 21 -1.08 -0.81 -6.00
C MET A 21 -1.13 -1.98 -5.00
N HIS A 22 -1.50 -3.18 -5.46
CA HIS A 22 -1.63 -4.40 -4.64
C HIS A 22 -2.54 -4.23 -3.41
N ILE A 23 -3.54 -3.33 -3.51
CA ILE A 23 -4.51 -3.08 -2.44
C ILE A 23 -5.37 -4.32 -2.25
N ASN A 24 -5.36 -4.87 -1.05
CA ASN A 24 -6.14 -6.02 -0.62
C ASN A 24 -7.16 -5.59 0.46
N GLN A 25 -7.93 -6.54 1.00
CA GLN A 25 -8.94 -6.26 2.03
C GLN A 25 -8.36 -5.80 3.37
N SER A 26 -7.08 -6.06 3.63
CA SER A 26 -6.38 -5.64 4.84
C SER A 26 -5.69 -4.29 4.71
N SER A 27 -5.58 -3.75 3.48
CA SER A 27 -4.96 -2.46 3.23
C SER A 27 -5.71 -1.32 3.92
N ILE A 28 -4.97 -0.45 4.58
CA ILE A 28 -5.49 0.79 5.18
C ILE A 28 -5.17 1.93 4.22
N ILE A 29 -6.20 2.58 3.69
CA ILE A 29 -6.07 3.72 2.77
C ILE A 29 -6.23 5.00 3.57
N ILE A 30 -5.22 5.87 3.52
CA ILE A 30 -5.19 7.14 4.23
C ILE A 30 -5.18 8.28 3.19
N PRO A 31 -6.19 9.17 3.17
CA PRO A 31 -6.12 10.39 2.38
C PRO A 31 -5.08 11.34 2.95
N THR A 32 -4.28 11.94 2.09
CA THR A 32 -3.27 12.96 2.43
C THR A 32 -3.48 14.20 1.56
N ASP A 33 -2.82 15.31 1.90
CA ASP A 33 -2.94 16.56 1.13
C ASP A 33 -2.43 16.43 -0.32
N GLU A 34 -1.53 15.47 -0.58
CA GLU A 34 -0.93 15.21 -1.89
C GLU A 34 -1.53 13.99 -2.61
N GLY A 35 -2.47 13.26 -1.99
CA GLY A 35 -3.10 12.09 -2.59
C GLY A 35 -3.53 11.02 -1.58
N TYR A 36 -3.06 9.79 -1.79
CA TYR A 36 -3.40 8.64 -0.94
C TYR A 36 -2.15 7.88 -0.54
N ALA A 37 -2.06 7.51 0.72
CA ALA A 37 -1.13 6.52 1.23
C ALA A 37 -1.86 5.19 1.44
N VAL A 38 -1.19 4.09 1.14
CA VAL A 38 -1.67 2.74 1.43
C VAL A 38 -0.71 2.09 2.42
N ALA A 39 -1.23 1.69 3.58
CA ALA A 39 -0.49 0.99 4.60
C ALA A 39 -0.97 -0.46 4.69
N GLU A 40 -0.03 -1.40 4.68
CA GLU A 40 -0.32 -2.82 4.82
C GLU A 40 -0.02 -3.29 6.24
N PRO A 41 -1.04 -3.69 7.03
CA PRO A 41 -0.82 -4.26 8.35
C PRO A 41 -0.20 -5.67 8.26
N GLY A 42 0.45 -6.11 9.34
CA GLY A 42 1.02 -7.45 9.45
C GLY A 42 2.41 -7.62 8.84
N TYR A 43 2.94 -6.64 8.12
CA TYR A 43 4.35 -6.66 7.68
C TYR A 43 5.30 -6.36 8.83
N LYS A 44 6.43 -7.10 8.89
CA LYS A 44 7.51 -6.78 9.83
C LYS A 44 8.11 -5.42 9.50
N VAL A 45 8.14 -4.57 10.51
CA VAL A 45 8.76 -3.25 10.47
C VAL A 45 10.27 -3.39 10.19
N LYS A 46 10.77 -2.67 9.18
CA LYS A 46 12.19 -2.67 8.78
C LYS A 46 12.75 -1.26 8.84
N LYS A 47 14.00 -1.13 9.28
CA LYS A 47 14.72 0.15 9.34
C LYS A 47 14.70 0.86 7.97
N GLY A 48 14.51 2.18 7.99
CA GLY A 48 14.50 3.03 6.81
C GLY A 48 13.22 2.94 5.99
N ARG A 49 12.18 2.25 6.48
CA ARG A 49 10.85 2.27 5.86
C ARG A 49 9.95 3.25 6.57
N THR A 50 8.98 3.79 5.82
CA THR A 50 7.86 4.55 6.37
C THR A 50 6.78 3.60 6.84
N VAL A 51 6.27 3.83 8.04
CA VAL A 51 5.16 3.08 8.64
C VAL A 51 4.05 4.04 9.05
N LEU A 52 2.83 3.50 9.10
CA LEU A 52 1.71 4.15 9.76
C LEU A 52 1.69 3.70 11.23
N LEU A 53 1.69 4.66 12.15
CA LEU A 53 1.54 4.44 13.58
C LEU A 53 0.15 4.91 14.01
N ASP A 54 -0.47 4.15 14.89
CA ASP A 54 -1.61 4.60 15.69
C ASP A 54 -1.09 4.96 17.08
N VAL A 55 -1.18 6.24 17.43
CA VAL A 55 -0.81 6.75 18.75
C VAL A 55 -2.04 7.37 19.39
N ASN A 56 -2.66 6.62 20.32
CA ASN A 56 -3.87 7.03 21.04
C ASN A 56 -5.03 7.45 20.10
N GLY A 57 -5.22 6.74 18.98
CA GLY A 57 -6.26 7.03 17.99
C GLY A 57 -5.88 8.12 16.99
N LYS A 58 -4.67 8.69 17.09
CA LYS A 58 -4.10 9.58 16.08
C LYS A 58 -3.20 8.77 15.15
N LEU A 59 -3.57 8.72 13.88
CA LEU A 59 -2.73 8.14 12.84
C LEU A 59 -1.62 9.11 12.46
N MET A 60 -0.39 8.60 12.39
CA MET A 60 0.78 9.39 11.97
C MET A 60 1.77 8.56 11.16
N PHE A 61 2.47 9.20 10.24
CA PHE A 61 3.55 8.57 9.49
C PHE A 61 4.87 8.71 10.24
N ALA A 62 5.69 7.66 10.21
CA ALA A 62 7.01 7.70 10.79
C ALA A 62 8.04 6.87 10.01
N GLU A 63 9.29 7.31 10.00
CA GLU A 63 10.42 6.52 9.53
C GLU A 63 10.96 5.64 10.67
N VAL A 64 11.20 4.37 10.37
CA VAL A 64 11.80 3.41 11.31
C VAL A 64 13.30 3.68 11.45
N GLY A 65 13.71 4.20 12.61
CA GLY A 65 15.10 4.40 12.99
C GLY A 65 15.73 3.23 13.75
N TYR A 66 16.85 3.48 14.43
CA TYR A 66 17.46 2.53 15.35
C TYR A 66 16.78 2.60 16.72
N GLY A 67 15.82 1.70 16.96
CA GLY A 67 15.10 1.63 18.24
C GLY A 67 14.15 2.79 18.50
N LYS A 68 13.85 3.61 17.48
CA LYS A 68 12.94 4.75 17.57
C LYS A 68 12.21 4.97 16.25
N PHE A 69 11.08 5.66 16.32
CA PHE A 69 10.34 6.14 15.16
C PHE A 69 10.58 7.65 15.03
N LYS A 70 10.82 8.13 13.81
CA LYS A 70 10.95 9.55 13.54
C LYS A 70 9.68 10.03 12.85
N THR A 71 8.92 10.90 13.49
CA THR A 71 7.73 11.52 12.92
C THR A 71 8.10 12.88 12.33
N ASN A 72 7.26 13.36 11.41
CA ASN A 72 7.37 14.69 10.79
C ASN A 72 7.20 15.84 11.81
N ASP A 73 6.57 15.59 12.95
CA ASP A 73 6.40 16.56 14.05
C ASP A 73 7.65 16.68 14.97
N GLY A 74 8.69 15.86 14.77
CA GLY A 74 9.89 15.81 15.61
C GLY A 74 9.92 14.62 16.57
N ILE A 75 11.14 14.21 16.99
CA ILE A 75 11.42 13.01 17.83
C ILE A 75 10.75 13.12 19.21
#